data_AF-A0AAN6F7K2-F1
#
_entry.id   AF-A0AAN6F7K2-F1
#
_cell.length_a   1.000
_cell.length_b   1.000
_cell.length_c   1.000
_cell.angle_alpha   90.00
_cell.angle_beta   90.00
_cell.angle_gamma   90.00
#
_symmetry.space_group_name_H-M   'P 1'
#
loop_
_entity.id
_entity.type
_entity.pdbx_description
1 polymer ?
#
loop_
_entity_poly.entity_id
_entity_poly.type
_entity_poly.pdbx_seq_one_letter_code
_entity_poly.pdbx_strand_id
1 'polypeptide(L)'
;MTVYEYGSSSYLLDISPAYNRSTEPAPSGNAEGFAPPGKNNIDARYIDMQSGLFVDMTGLAPAAPLRTSRGVPGREQRVLAKDGHQYRYTDVFPLQASAFEGCAVLVPREVVKLLSDEYGADSLTRTTSRGYHWHADSEEWLPIRTTQKTLHGP
;
A
#
# COMPACT_ATOMS: atom_id res chain seq x y z
N MET A 1 -2.41 -15.08 -14.90
CA MET A 1 -1.24 -15.67 -14.22
C MET A 1 -0.30 -16.32 -15.23
N THR A 2 0.98 -15.98 -15.16
CA THR A 2 2.07 -16.53 -15.99
C THR A 2 3.23 -16.94 -15.08
N VAL A 3 3.85 -18.08 -15.36
CA VAL A 3 5.04 -18.58 -14.63
C VAL A 3 6.29 -18.34 -15.50
N TYR A 4 7.35 -17.87 -14.87
CA TYR A 4 8.66 -17.63 -15.49
C TYR A 4 9.71 -18.48 -14.77
N GLU A 5 10.49 -19.21 -15.55
CA GLU A 5 11.61 -20.01 -15.05
C GLU A 5 12.93 -19.30 -15.36
N TYR A 6 13.79 -19.15 -14.36
CA TYR A 6 15.13 -18.58 -14.52
C TYR A 6 16.14 -19.41 -13.73
N GLY A 7 16.89 -20.27 -14.45
CA GLY A 7 17.78 -21.24 -13.82
C GLY A 7 16.99 -22.26 -13.00
N SER A 8 17.25 -22.33 -11.70
CA SER A 8 16.53 -23.19 -10.75
C SER A 8 15.39 -22.49 -10.01
N SER A 9 15.12 -21.23 -10.32
CA SER A 9 14.11 -20.41 -9.64
C SER A 9 12.88 -20.21 -10.53
N SER A 10 11.70 -20.32 -9.91
CA SER A 10 10.41 -20.13 -10.55
C SER A 10 9.71 -18.91 -9.97
N TYR A 11 9.19 -18.05 -10.83
CA TYR A 11 8.50 -16.83 -10.45
C TYR A 11 7.11 -16.78 -11.07
N LEU A 12 6.17 -16.20 -10.35
CA LEU A 12 4.78 -16.07 -10.78
C LEU A 12 4.44 -14.59 -10.88
N LEU A 13 3.99 -14.18 -12.07
CA LEU A 13 3.36 -12.88 -12.28
C LEU A 13 1.86 -13.09 -12.43
N ASP A 14 1.11 -12.59 -11.46
CA ASP A 14 -0.34 -12.50 -11.55
C ASP A 14 -0.75 -11.06 -11.86
N ILE A 15 -1.62 -10.90 -12.86
CA ILE A 15 -2.11 -9.58 -13.29
C ILE A 15 -3.62 -9.63 -13.16
N SER A 16 -4.16 -8.68 -12.41
CA SER A 16 -5.58 -8.47 -12.20
C SER A 16 -5.98 -7.16 -12.90
N PRO A 17 -6.22 -7.20 -14.23
CA PRO A 17 -6.39 -5.98 -15.04
C PRO A 17 -7.75 -5.31 -14.86
N ALA A 18 -8.54 -5.72 -13.86
CA ALA A 18 -9.82 -5.10 -13.56
C ALA A 18 -9.57 -3.64 -13.16
N TYR A 19 -10.03 -2.70 -13.99
CA TYR A 19 -9.97 -1.28 -13.72
C TYR A 19 -11.35 -0.76 -13.32
N ASN A 20 -11.37 0.16 -12.37
CA ASN A 20 -12.58 0.88 -12.03
C ASN A 20 -12.69 2.14 -12.90
N ARG A 21 -13.82 2.32 -13.60
CA ARG A 21 -14.12 3.57 -14.35
C ARG A 21 -14.67 4.68 -13.48
N SER A 22 -15.00 4.39 -12.23
CA SER A 22 -15.62 5.36 -11.34
C SER A 22 -14.59 6.39 -10.91
N THR A 23 -14.84 7.63 -11.29
CA THR A 23 -14.01 8.81 -10.96
C THR A 23 -14.46 9.47 -9.66
N GLU A 24 -15.51 8.95 -9.05
CA GLU A 24 -15.99 9.39 -7.74
C GLU A 24 -15.13 8.78 -6.63
N PRO A 25 -15.06 9.37 -5.43
CA PRO A 25 -14.49 8.69 -4.27
C PRO A 25 -15.27 7.40 -4.01
N ALA A 26 -14.61 6.31 -3.59
CA ALA A 26 -15.32 5.12 -3.15
C ALA A 26 -16.32 5.51 -2.04
N PRO A 27 -17.64 5.27 -2.21
CA PRO A 27 -18.59 5.42 -1.13
C PRO A 27 -18.18 4.55 0.07
N SER A 28 -18.57 4.94 1.28
CA SER A 28 -18.43 4.06 2.43
C SER A 28 -19.23 2.76 2.19
N GLY A 29 -18.55 1.63 2.00
CA GLY A 29 -19.16 0.32 1.77
C GLY A 29 -18.93 -0.24 0.35
N ASN A 30 -19.65 -1.31 0.02
CA ASN A 30 -19.52 -2.03 -1.25
C ASN A 30 -20.24 -1.26 -2.37
N ALA A 31 -19.56 -0.33 -3.05
CA ALA A 31 -20.13 0.45 -4.14
C ALA A 31 -19.80 -0.10 -5.53
N GLU A 32 -20.71 0.09 -6.49
CA GLU A 32 -20.50 -0.30 -7.89
C GLU A 32 -19.28 0.41 -8.50
N GLY A 33 -18.49 -0.34 -9.26
CA GLY A 33 -17.22 0.11 -9.85
C GLY A 33 -16.02 -0.12 -8.94
N PHE A 34 -16.14 0.12 -7.63
CA PHE A 34 -15.05 -0.14 -6.69
C PHE A 34 -14.99 -1.62 -6.34
N ALA A 35 -13.79 -2.18 -6.26
CA ALA A 35 -13.65 -3.51 -5.70
C ALA A 35 -14.02 -3.42 -4.20
N PRO A 36 -15.11 -4.09 -3.75
CA PRO A 36 -15.55 -3.98 -2.37
C PRO A 36 -14.48 -4.45 -1.38
N PRO A 37 -14.49 -3.94 -0.14
CA PRO A 37 -13.72 -4.47 0.98
C PRO A 37 -13.71 -6.01 0.97
N GLY A 38 -12.51 -6.61 0.95
CA GLY A 38 -12.33 -8.06 0.92
C GLY A 38 -12.21 -8.68 -0.48
N LYS A 39 -12.12 -7.89 -1.56
CA LYS A 39 -11.69 -8.36 -2.89
C LYS A 39 -10.22 -7.99 -3.18
N ASN A 40 -9.64 -8.64 -4.19
CA ASN A 40 -8.28 -8.36 -4.63
C ASN A 40 -8.19 -6.98 -5.32
N ASN A 41 -7.69 -5.99 -4.57
CA ASN A 41 -7.52 -4.62 -5.03
C ASN A 41 -6.13 -4.34 -5.62
N ILE A 42 -5.28 -5.36 -5.70
CA ILE A 42 -3.94 -5.26 -6.28
C ILE A 42 -4.04 -5.43 -7.81
N ASP A 43 -3.25 -4.66 -8.55
CA ASP A 43 -3.24 -4.70 -10.02
C ASP A 43 -2.32 -5.81 -10.55
N ALA A 44 -1.19 -6.05 -9.88
CA ALA A 44 -0.33 -7.18 -10.17
C ALA A 44 0.44 -7.65 -8.93
N ARG A 45 0.82 -8.93 -8.92
CA ARG A 45 1.68 -9.50 -7.90
C ARG A 45 2.81 -10.26 -8.55
N TYR A 46 4.03 -10.00 -8.08
CA TYR A 46 5.20 -10.80 -8.39
C TYR A 46 5.53 -11.69 -7.20
N ILE A 47 5.64 -13.00 -7.41
CA ILE A 47 5.89 -13.99 -6.35
C ILE A 47 7.13 -14.81 -6.70
N ASP A 48 8.07 -14.91 -5.77
CA ASP A 48 9.08 -15.96 -5.76
C ASP A 48 8.45 -17.24 -5.24
N MET A 49 8.32 -18.25 -6.10
CA MET A 49 7.63 -19.49 -5.76
C MET A 49 8.43 -20.40 -4.82
N GLN A 50 9.73 -20.16 -4.64
CA GLN A 50 10.57 -20.95 -3.75
C GLN A 50 10.42 -20.49 -2.29
N SER A 51 10.51 -19.19 -2.05
CA SER A 51 10.38 -18.61 -0.70
C SER A 51 8.94 -18.27 -0.33
N GLY A 52 8.07 -18.06 -1.32
CA GLY A 52 6.73 -17.51 -1.14
C GLY A 52 6.71 -16.00 -0.91
N LEU A 53 7.86 -15.31 -0.96
CA LEU A 53 7.92 -13.86 -0.88
C LEU A 53 7.27 -13.23 -2.11
N PHE A 54 6.62 -12.08 -1.92
CA PHE A 54 5.92 -11.40 -3.00
C PHE A 54 5.96 -9.89 -2.87
N VAL A 55 5.78 -9.23 -4.01
CA VAL A 55 5.57 -7.78 -4.12
C VAL A 55 4.21 -7.53 -4.77
N ASP A 56 3.39 -6.75 -4.08
CA ASP A 56 2.14 -6.22 -4.61
C ASP A 56 2.40 -4.92 -5.37
N MET A 57 1.76 -4.78 -6.52
CA MET A 57 1.84 -3.61 -7.39
C MET A 57 0.44 -3.02 -7.56
N THR A 58 0.31 -1.75 -7.19
CA THR A 58 -0.90 -0.94 -7.37
C THR A 58 -0.65 0.08 -8.46
N GLY A 59 -1.52 0.09 -9.47
CA GLY A 59 -1.53 1.07 -10.54
C GLY A 59 -2.24 2.34 -10.12
N LEU A 60 -1.71 3.49 -10.54
CA LEU A 60 -2.35 4.80 -10.40
C LEU A 60 -2.78 5.30 -11.77
N ALA A 61 -4.06 5.64 -11.90
CA ALA A 61 -4.61 6.22 -13.12
C ALA A 61 -5.06 7.67 -12.88
N PRO A 62 -4.99 8.58 -13.87
CA PRO A 62 -5.59 9.90 -13.74
C PRO A 62 -7.08 9.80 -13.43
N ALA A 63 -7.53 10.51 -12.40
CA ALA A 63 -8.94 10.65 -12.10
C ALA A 63 -9.56 11.77 -12.95
N ALA A 64 -10.85 11.67 -13.27
CA ALA A 64 -11.55 12.84 -13.79
C ALA A 64 -11.52 13.98 -12.76
N PRO A 65 -11.58 15.24 -13.19
CA PRO A 65 -11.55 16.36 -12.27
C PRO A 65 -12.71 16.26 -11.27
N LEU A 66 -12.40 16.35 -9.97
CA LEU A 66 -13.43 16.32 -8.92
C LEU A 66 -14.53 17.32 -9.22
N ARG A 67 -15.79 16.90 -9.23
CA ARG A 67 -16.91 17.84 -9.35
C ARG A 67 -17.03 18.59 -8.02
N THR A 68 -17.01 19.93 -8.08
CA THR A 68 -17.39 20.76 -6.92
C THR A 68 -18.84 20.47 -6.53
N SER A 69 -19.27 20.89 -5.33
CA SER A 69 -20.67 20.80 -4.89
C SER A 69 -21.69 21.50 -5.81
N ARG A 70 -21.21 22.30 -6.78
CA ARG A 70 -22.01 22.95 -7.83
C ARG A 70 -21.92 22.27 -9.20
N GLY A 71 -21.37 21.06 -9.29
CA GLY A 71 -21.19 20.30 -10.55
C GLY A 71 -20.08 20.81 -11.48
N VAL A 72 -19.34 21.85 -11.08
CA VAL A 72 -18.24 22.43 -11.86
C VAL A 72 -16.98 21.57 -11.68
N PRO A 73 -16.25 21.20 -12.76
CA PRO A 73 -14.95 20.54 -12.65
C PRO A 73 -13.99 21.33 -11.77
N GLY A 74 -13.47 20.69 -10.72
CA GLY A 74 -12.41 21.21 -9.89
C GLY A 74 -11.11 21.32 -10.67
N ARG A 75 -10.23 22.24 -10.26
CA ARG A 75 -8.93 22.45 -10.92
C ARG A 75 -7.86 21.45 -10.48
N GLU A 76 -8.13 20.68 -9.44
CA GLU A 76 -7.14 19.80 -8.81
C GLU A 76 -7.06 18.45 -9.52
N GLN A 77 -5.86 18.10 -9.99
CA GLN A 77 -5.59 16.81 -10.61
C GLN A 77 -5.37 15.75 -9.54
N ARG A 78 -6.02 14.60 -9.70
CA ARG A 78 -5.86 13.44 -8.83
C ARG A 78 -5.46 12.22 -9.62
N VAL A 79 -4.87 11.27 -8.91
CA VAL A 79 -4.70 9.90 -9.37
C VAL A 79 -5.47 8.97 -8.44
N LEU A 80 -6.10 7.94 -9.01
CA LEU A 80 -6.84 6.93 -8.26
C LEU A 80 -6.13 5.58 -8.31
N ALA A 81 -6.19 4.87 -7.19
CA ALA A 81 -5.89 3.46 -7.09
C ALA A 81 -7.18 2.63 -7.28
N LYS A 82 -7.01 1.34 -7.57
CA LYS A 82 -8.11 0.40 -7.85
C LYS A 82 -9.04 0.16 -6.65
N ASP A 83 -8.52 0.31 -5.43
CA ASP A 83 -9.30 0.29 -4.19
C ASP A 83 -10.17 1.55 -3.98
N GLY A 84 -9.99 2.57 -4.83
CA GLY A 84 -10.69 3.83 -4.78
C GLY A 84 -10.01 4.92 -3.96
N HIS A 85 -8.83 4.66 -3.39
CA HIS A 85 -8.03 5.72 -2.80
C HIS A 85 -7.64 6.74 -3.86
N GLN A 86 -7.71 8.03 -3.49
CA GLN A 86 -7.36 9.13 -4.36
C GLN A 86 -6.25 9.96 -3.73
N TYR A 87 -5.22 10.24 -4.52
CA TYR A 87 -4.09 11.07 -4.13
C TYR A 87 -4.08 12.35 -4.94
N ARG A 88 -3.64 13.46 -4.33
CA ARG A 88 -3.34 14.67 -5.10
C ARG A 88 -2.15 14.36 -5.99
N TYR A 89 -2.20 14.77 -7.26
CA TYR A 89 -1.07 14.58 -8.16
C TYR A 89 0.21 15.22 -7.60
N THR A 90 0.07 16.38 -6.95
CA THR A 90 1.16 17.14 -6.30
C THR A 90 1.63 16.55 -4.98
N ASP A 91 0.97 15.56 -4.41
CA ASP A 91 1.49 14.86 -3.23
C ASP A 91 2.37 13.68 -3.67
N VAL A 92 2.13 13.14 -4.88
CA VAL A 92 2.86 11.99 -5.44
C VAL A 92 4.03 12.44 -6.34
N PHE A 93 3.81 13.30 -7.33
CA PHE A 93 4.75 13.53 -8.45
C PHE A 93 5.31 14.97 -8.54
N PRO A 94 6.62 15.20 -8.75
CA PRO A 94 7.59 14.17 -9.13
C PRO A 94 8.02 13.35 -7.93
N LEU A 95 8.41 12.12 -8.22
CA LEU A 95 8.97 11.24 -7.23
C LEU A 95 10.34 11.75 -6.78
N GLN A 96 10.72 11.43 -5.55
CA GLN A 96 11.99 11.78 -4.94
C GLN A 96 12.88 10.54 -4.86
N ALA A 97 14.17 10.69 -5.15
CA ALA A 97 15.13 9.62 -4.96
C ALA A 97 15.34 9.33 -3.47
N SER A 98 15.41 8.06 -3.12
CA SER A 98 15.67 7.57 -1.77
C SER A 98 16.40 6.22 -1.83
N ALA A 99 16.63 5.61 -0.67
CA ALA A 99 17.14 4.26 -0.53
C ALA A 99 16.24 3.43 0.40
N PHE A 100 16.10 2.15 0.11
CA PHE A 100 15.40 1.18 0.95
C PHE A 100 16.12 -0.17 0.84
N GLU A 101 16.52 -0.76 1.97
CA GLU A 101 17.24 -2.05 2.00
C GLU A 101 18.48 -2.05 1.09
N GLY A 102 19.23 -0.95 1.07
CA GLY A 102 20.41 -0.76 0.21
C GLY A 102 20.10 -0.56 -1.28
N CYS A 103 18.84 -0.61 -1.71
CA CYS A 103 18.41 -0.39 -3.09
C CYS A 103 18.03 1.08 -3.31
N ALA A 104 18.40 1.64 -4.47
CA ALA A 104 17.90 2.95 -4.89
C ALA A 104 16.41 2.85 -5.27
N VAL A 105 15.59 3.72 -4.67
CA VAL A 105 14.14 3.73 -4.88
C VAL A 105 13.63 5.14 -5.16
N LEU A 106 12.40 5.22 -5.67
CA LEU A 106 11.67 6.45 -5.85
C LEU A 106 10.46 6.47 -4.91
N VAL A 107 10.31 7.53 -4.14
CA VAL A 107 9.20 7.71 -3.19
C VAL A 107 8.33 8.89 -3.61
N PRO A 108 7.05 8.95 -3.18
CA PRO A 108 6.20 10.13 -3.38
C PRO A 108 6.84 11.43 -2.88
N ARG A 109 6.47 12.57 -3.44
CA ARG A 109 6.97 13.88 -2.95
C ARG A 109 6.66 14.14 -1.48
N GLU A 110 5.42 13.85 -1.06
CA GLU A 110 4.92 14.17 0.28
C GLU A 110 4.72 12.90 1.13
N VAL A 111 5.77 12.06 1.27
CA VAL A 111 5.70 10.75 1.95
C VAL A 111 5.08 10.82 3.34
N VAL A 112 5.55 11.76 4.18
CA VAL A 112 5.09 11.95 5.57
C VAL A 112 3.60 12.22 5.62
N LYS A 113 3.11 13.10 4.74
CA LYS A 113 1.69 13.45 4.64
C LYS A 113 0.88 12.24 4.23
N LEU A 114 1.27 11.55 3.16
CA LEU A 114 0.55 10.38 2.64
C LEU A 114 0.44 9.26 3.67
N LEU A 115 1.53 8.93 4.36
CA LEU A 115 1.52 7.93 5.42
C LEU A 115 0.65 8.34 6.61
N SER A 116 0.68 9.61 7.00
CA SER A 116 -0.13 10.13 8.10
C SER A 116 -1.63 10.14 7.76
N ASP A 117 -1.98 10.52 6.53
CA ASP A 117 -3.37 10.53 6.05
C ASP A 117 -3.96 9.11 6.01
N GLU A 118 -3.16 8.11 5.65
CA GLU A 118 -3.58 6.71 5.51
C GLU A 118 -3.61 5.95 6.86
N TYR A 119 -2.54 6.08 7.66
CA TYR A 119 -2.32 5.24 8.84
C TYR A 119 -2.39 6.00 10.17
N GLY A 120 -2.65 7.31 10.12
CA GLY A 120 -2.68 8.21 11.27
C GLY A 120 -1.30 8.76 11.63
N ALA A 121 -1.28 9.86 12.40
CA ALA A 121 -0.06 10.60 12.73
C ALA A 121 1.00 9.74 13.46
N ASP A 122 0.57 8.79 14.29
CA ASP A 122 1.47 7.91 15.04
C ASP A 122 2.14 6.85 14.16
N SER A 123 1.72 6.67 12.91
CA SER A 123 2.31 5.68 11.98
C SER A 123 3.81 5.90 11.74
N LEU A 124 4.27 7.14 11.90
CA LEU A 124 5.66 7.53 11.66
C LEU A 124 6.58 7.30 12.85
N THR A 125 6.03 7.14 14.06
CA THR A 125 6.80 7.12 15.31
C THR A 125 6.55 5.88 16.14
N ARG A 126 5.43 5.18 15.92
CA ARG A 126 5.05 4.01 16.72
C ARG A 126 5.94 2.82 16.40
N THR A 127 6.74 2.41 17.38
CA THR A 127 7.64 1.25 17.31
C THR A 127 7.00 -0.04 17.83
N THR A 128 5.68 -0.08 18.03
CA THR A 128 4.95 -1.29 18.42
C THR A 128 3.73 -1.52 17.53
N SER A 129 3.57 -2.74 17.03
CA SER A 129 2.45 -3.09 16.15
C SER A 129 2.15 -4.57 16.22
N ARG A 130 0.87 -4.94 16.41
CA ARG A 130 0.38 -6.33 16.37
C ARG A 130 1.19 -7.34 17.20
N GLY A 131 1.69 -6.93 18.37
CA GLY A 131 2.50 -7.80 19.25
C GLY A 131 3.99 -7.86 18.89
N TYR A 132 4.46 -7.00 18.01
CA TYR A 132 5.86 -6.85 17.63
C TYR A 132 6.40 -5.48 18.05
N HIS A 133 7.71 -5.42 18.27
CA HIS A 133 8.47 -4.19 18.51
C HIS A 133 9.50 -3.99 17.40
N TRP A 134 9.65 -2.75 16.94
CA TRP A 134 10.66 -2.37 15.95
C TRP A 134 12.02 -2.16 16.62
N HIS A 135 13.04 -2.87 16.13
CA HIS A 135 14.43 -2.75 16.56
C HIS A 135 15.22 -1.99 15.49
N ALA A 136 15.52 -0.71 15.74
CA ALA A 136 16.18 0.16 14.77
C ALA A 136 17.61 -0.28 14.41
N ASP A 137 18.34 -0.90 15.34
CA ASP A 137 19.73 -1.33 15.12
C ASP A 137 19.85 -2.46 14.08
N SER A 138 18.82 -3.30 14.00
CA SER A 138 18.76 -4.45 13.07
C SER A 138 17.75 -4.26 11.94
N GLU A 139 16.98 -3.17 11.96
CA GLU A 139 15.88 -2.88 11.03
C GLU A 139 14.84 -4.01 10.96
N GLU A 140 14.48 -4.59 12.12
CA GLU A 140 13.58 -5.74 12.21
C GLU A 140 12.41 -5.55 13.19
N TRP A 141 11.27 -6.18 12.89
CA TRP A 141 10.14 -6.33 13.82
C TRP A 141 10.23 -7.66 14.57
N LEU A 142 10.48 -7.62 15.88
CA LEU A 142 10.61 -8.82 16.72
C LEU A 142 9.37 -9.04 17.60
N PRO A 143 8.92 -10.29 17.81
CA PRO A 143 7.80 -10.58 18.71
C PRO A 143 8.09 -10.11 20.14
N ILE A 144 7.12 -9.44 20.75
CA ILE A 144 7.17 -9.10 22.18
C ILE A 144 6.94 -10.40 22.96
N ARG A 145 7.99 -10.92 23.60
CA ARG A 145 7.88 -12.12 24.45
C ARG A 145 7.16 -11.76 25.76
N THR A 146 5.91 -12.18 25.90
CA THR A 146 5.20 -12.10 27.18
C THR A 146 5.79 -13.12 28.14
N THR A 147 6.57 -12.69 29.13
CA THR A 147 6.94 -13.54 30.26
C THR A 147 5.68 -13.86 31.06
N GLN A 148 5.19 -15.09 30.97
CA GLN A 148 4.25 -15.61 31.97
C GLN A 148 4.96 -15.59 33.33
N LYS A 149 4.45 -14.76 34.24
CA LYS A 149 4.86 -14.76 35.63
C LYS A 149 4.38 -16.07 36.25
N THR A 150 5.26 -17.06 36.37
CA THR A 150 5.00 -18.28 37.14
C THR A 150 4.74 -17.86 38.58
N LEU A 151 3.47 -17.78 38.98
CA LEU A 151 3.09 -17.70 40.38
C LEU A 151 3.27 -19.09 40.98
N HIS A 152 4.50 -19.39 41.41
CA HIS A 152 4.71 -20.37 42.46
C HIS A 152 4.78 -19.62 43.79
N GLY A 153 3.78 -19.83 44.63
CA GLY A 153 3.75 -19.47 46.03
C GLY A 153 2.91 -20.51 46.78
N PRO A 154 3.31 -20.85 48.02
CA PRO A 154 3.27 -22.19 48.61
C PRO A 154 1.88 -22.74 48.95
#